data_AF-A0A2D5ZLN6-F1
#
_entry.id   AF-A0A2D5ZLN6-F1
#
_cell.length_a   1.000
_cell.length_b   1.000
_cell.length_c   1.000
_cell.angle_alpha   90.00
_cell.angle_beta   90.00
_cell.angle_gamma   90.00
#
_symmetry.space_group_name_H-M   'P 1'
#
loop_
_entity.id
_entity.type
_entity.pdbx_description
1 polymer ?
#
loop_
_entity_poly.entity_id
_entity_poly.type
_entity_poly.pdbx_seq_one_letter_code
_entity_poly.pdbx_strand_id
1 'polypeptide(L)'
;MISRYNALPEALDDALYSNDPAERDRARAYLRAHADAGIVESIAELLGAGTRLTRRRAERILWEMPVSLTRPALLGLALDRSGRPAERARAIATRLLAAQSDEDAELADRILADGSARVRRAVLTASTPVAALERAIGDSDPSVAARAAEIVCRRGEQGAIDPEVVRAAIDRHRSPPEALLRALATIDPAAAEVGTRAIEGESLALDHASDPGVLRALLSTEYRASAAWGLARAGAVSDELVEELLRDPDARVRSAVARALAPEDSRLEALANDVDRGVAWLAKRSRAGDYRAAKLSMRRRRHERSGALSATPPYGIKGGGESSTSPPASRLHAALALCQTRLDVNLGAAVRSADAAGLREVFLVGRGELQRAASRGTEDVLPIAVVADPAALIRAARLGGYQIVGIQQTPASHSYHRAPYPPRPLFVAGAEAEGLPAALRVGADLLVEIPHFGEIDSLNVAAAVSVVLFEWRMGVEGV
;
A
#
# COMPACT_ATOMS: atom_id res chain seq x y z
N MET A 1 34.51 4.49 -46.26
CA MET A 1 33.30 3.63 -46.22
C MET A 1 33.55 2.41 -45.33
N ILE A 2 33.97 2.61 -44.07
CA ILE A 2 34.14 1.57 -43.03
C ILE A 2 33.82 2.23 -41.69
N SER A 3 32.54 2.37 -41.32
CA SER A 3 32.12 2.99 -40.04
C SER A 3 30.68 2.64 -39.65
N ARG A 4 30.25 1.38 -39.77
CA ARG A 4 28.91 0.99 -39.28
C ARG A 4 28.83 -0.31 -38.47
N TYR A 5 29.91 -1.07 -38.32
CA TYR A 5 29.82 -2.40 -37.69
C TYR A 5 30.38 -2.53 -36.26
N ASN A 6 31.08 -1.53 -35.69
CA ASN A 6 31.71 -1.71 -34.37
C ASN A 6 31.08 -0.93 -33.20
N ALA A 7 30.29 0.12 -33.43
CA ALA A 7 29.80 0.96 -32.33
C ALA A 7 28.58 0.41 -31.59
N LEU A 8 27.75 -0.43 -32.22
CA LEU A 8 26.50 -0.92 -31.64
C LEU A 8 26.72 -2.05 -30.60
N PRO A 9 27.57 -3.07 -30.85
CA PRO A 9 27.90 -4.06 -29.83
C PRO A 9 28.58 -3.43 -28.60
N GLU A 10 29.49 -2.48 -28.83
CA GLU A 10 30.17 -1.74 -27.76
C GLU A 10 29.18 -0.92 -26.92
N ALA A 11 28.27 -0.17 -27.56
CA ALA A 11 27.22 0.55 -26.84
C ALA A 11 26.26 -0.37 -26.08
N LEU A 12 26.01 -1.59 -26.57
CA LEU A 12 25.22 -2.58 -25.85
C LEU A 12 25.95 -3.04 -24.59
N ASP A 13 27.23 -3.38 -24.70
CA ASP A 13 28.05 -3.79 -23.56
C ASP A 13 28.16 -2.67 -22.51
N ASP A 14 28.36 -1.42 -22.94
CA ASP A 14 28.37 -0.26 -22.05
C ASP A 14 27.04 -0.10 -21.31
N ALA A 15 25.91 -0.19 -22.03
CA ALA A 15 24.58 -0.10 -21.43
C ALA A 15 24.30 -1.24 -20.43
N LEU A 16 24.84 -2.44 -20.70
CA LEU A 16 24.61 -3.64 -19.91
C LEU A 16 25.58 -3.84 -18.75
N TYR A 17 26.82 -3.36 -18.83
CA TYR A 17 27.90 -3.74 -17.91
C TYR A 17 28.65 -2.56 -17.29
N SER A 18 28.59 -1.35 -17.85
CA SER A 18 29.26 -0.18 -17.25
C SER A 18 28.81 0.05 -15.80
N ASN A 19 29.76 0.46 -14.96
CA ASN A 19 29.51 0.88 -13.59
C ASN A 19 29.10 2.36 -13.47
N ASP A 20 29.41 3.19 -14.47
CA ASP A 20 29.02 4.60 -14.52
C ASP A 20 27.57 4.79 -15.02
N PRO A 21 26.65 5.39 -14.22
CA PRO A 21 25.31 5.73 -14.69
C PRO A 21 25.27 6.63 -15.93
N ALA A 22 26.17 7.62 -16.05
CA ALA A 22 26.13 8.58 -17.15
C ALA A 22 26.53 7.94 -18.48
N GLU A 23 27.52 7.04 -18.46
CA GLU A 23 27.87 6.19 -19.60
C GLU A 23 26.71 5.30 -20.03
N ARG A 24 26.05 4.61 -19.09
CA ARG A 24 24.88 3.77 -19.40
C ARG A 24 23.74 4.57 -20.04
N ASP A 25 23.45 5.76 -19.55
CA ASP A 25 22.35 6.58 -20.06
C ASP A 25 22.66 7.13 -21.46
N ARG A 26 23.93 7.49 -21.74
CA ARG A 26 24.40 7.84 -23.09
C ARG A 26 24.29 6.64 -24.04
N ALA A 27 24.75 5.47 -23.62
CA ALA A 27 24.67 4.25 -24.40
C ALA A 27 23.21 3.86 -24.73
N ARG A 28 22.29 3.97 -23.77
CA ARG A 28 20.85 3.75 -24.02
C ARG A 28 20.25 4.77 -24.97
N ALA A 29 20.61 6.05 -24.85
CA ALA A 29 20.17 7.08 -25.79
C ALA A 29 20.64 6.76 -27.22
N TYR A 30 21.88 6.31 -27.36
CA TYR A 30 22.44 5.88 -28.64
C TYR A 30 21.70 4.65 -29.20
N LEU A 31 21.49 3.61 -28.40
CA LEU A 31 20.75 2.42 -28.78
C LEU A 31 19.32 2.73 -29.21
N ARG A 32 18.60 3.62 -28.50
CA ARG A 32 17.24 4.04 -28.91
C ARG A 32 17.20 4.69 -30.28
N ALA A 33 18.24 5.42 -30.66
CA ALA A 33 18.30 6.13 -31.94
C ALA A 33 18.80 5.25 -33.10
N HIS A 34 19.51 4.15 -32.83
CA HIS A 34 20.25 3.40 -33.85
C HIS A 34 20.02 1.88 -33.83
N ALA A 35 19.23 1.33 -32.90
CA ALA A 35 18.96 -0.10 -32.85
C ALA A 35 18.13 -0.57 -34.05
N ASP A 36 18.44 -1.77 -34.52
CA ASP A 36 17.68 -2.51 -35.52
C ASP A 36 17.07 -3.79 -34.93
N ALA A 37 16.39 -4.59 -35.76
CA ALA A 37 15.77 -5.84 -35.32
C ALA A 37 16.77 -6.83 -34.72
N GLY A 38 17.98 -6.95 -35.28
CA GLY A 38 18.99 -7.90 -34.80
C GLY A 38 19.53 -7.55 -33.42
N ILE A 39 19.69 -6.26 -33.12
CA ILE A 39 20.08 -5.79 -31.78
C ILE A 39 18.96 -6.05 -30.79
N VAL A 40 17.72 -5.79 -31.16
CA VAL A 40 16.57 -6.08 -30.30
C VAL A 40 16.48 -7.58 -29.99
N GLU A 41 16.66 -8.45 -30.98
CA GLU A 41 16.72 -9.91 -30.80
C GLU A 41 17.82 -10.29 -29.81
N SER A 42 19.03 -9.76 -29.99
CA SER A 42 20.17 -9.99 -29.08
C SER A 42 19.86 -9.56 -27.65
N ILE A 43 19.20 -8.42 -27.45
CA ILE A 43 18.80 -7.93 -26.12
C ILE A 43 17.68 -8.80 -25.53
N ALA A 44 16.73 -9.25 -26.36
CA ALA A 44 15.63 -10.12 -25.93
C ALA A 44 16.15 -11.49 -25.45
N GLU A 45 17.15 -12.07 -26.10
CA GLU A 45 17.81 -13.30 -25.65
C GLU A 45 18.40 -13.16 -24.24
N LEU A 46 18.94 -11.98 -23.91
CA LEU A 46 19.51 -11.70 -22.58
C LEU A 46 18.46 -11.65 -21.46
N LEU A 47 17.16 -11.64 -21.76
CA LEU A 47 16.12 -11.88 -20.75
C LEU A 47 16.23 -13.29 -20.13
N GLY A 48 16.85 -14.23 -20.85
CA GLY A 48 17.19 -15.58 -20.38
C GLY A 48 18.51 -15.68 -19.61
N ALA A 49 19.32 -14.62 -19.55
CA ALA A 49 20.64 -14.65 -18.91
C ALA A 49 20.57 -15.09 -17.45
N GLY A 50 21.57 -15.82 -16.94
CA GLY A 50 21.59 -16.31 -15.55
C GLY A 50 21.61 -15.20 -14.49
N THR A 51 22.31 -14.10 -14.79
CA THR A 51 22.51 -12.95 -13.90
C THR A 51 21.27 -12.06 -13.80
N ARG A 52 20.79 -11.79 -12.57
CA ARG A 52 19.62 -10.93 -12.33
C ARG A 52 19.82 -9.49 -12.83
N LEU A 53 21.04 -8.96 -12.68
CA LEU A 53 21.37 -7.60 -13.08
C LEU A 53 21.29 -7.42 -14.60
N THR A 54 21.88 -8.35 -15.37
CA THR A 54 21.82 -8.34 -16.84
C THR A 54 20.38 -8.41 -17.34
N ARG A 55 19.57 -9.32 -16.80
CA ARG A 55 18.14 -9.42 -17.16
C ARG A 55 17.38 -8.11 -16.92
N ARG A 56 17.57 -7.47 -15.76
CA ARG A 56 16.92 -6.19 -15.43
C ARG A 56 17.37 -5.05 -16.34
N ARG A 57 18.65 -5.02 -16.71
CA ARG A 57 19.19 -4.02 -17.64
C ARG A 57 18.63 -4.23 -19.05
N ALA A 58 18.59 -5.47 -19.54
CA ALA A 58 17.96 -5.84 -20.82
C ALA A 58 16.47 -5.48 -20.86
N GLU A 59 15.71 -5.83 -19.81
CA GLU A 59 14.28 -5.49 -19.67
C GLU A 59 14.06 -3.97 -19.76
N ARG A 60 14.90 -3.17 -19.09
CA ARG A 60 14.83 -1.71 -19.14
C ARG A 60 15.16 -1.16 -20.52
N ILE A 61 16.18 -1.70 -21.19
CA ILE A 61 16.55 -1.25 -22.54
C ILE A 61 15.40 -1.52 -23.51
N LEU A 62 14.81 -2.72 -23.47
CA LEU A 62 13.66 -3.09 -24.31
C LEU A 62 12.43 -2.21 -24.01
N TRP A 63 12.17 -1.88 -22.73
CA TRP A 63 11.08 -0.98 -22.36
C TRP A 63 11.24 0.44 -22.94
N GLU A 64 12.46 0.93 -23.03
CA GLU A 64 12.75 2.28 -23.52
C GLU A 64 12.82 2.36 -25.06
N MET A 65 12.80 1.24 -25.77
CA MET A 65 12.87 1.17 -27.23
C MET A 65 11.49 1.26 -27.92
N PRO A 66 11.43 1.67 -29.20
CA PRO A 66 10.18 1.72 -29.95
C PRO A 66 9.44 0.37 -29.99
N VAL A 67 8.12 0.41 -29.77
CA VAL A 67 7.26 -0.79 -29.80
C VAL A 67 7.33 -1.52 -31.15
N SER A 68 7.39 -0.77 -32.26
CA SER A 68 7.51 -1.34 -33.61
C SER A 68 8.73 -2.22 -33.80
N LEU A 69 9.84 -1.92 -33.11
CA LEU A 69 11.08 -2.69 -33.17
C LEU A 69 11.08 -3.85 -32.17
N THR A 70 10.57 -3.64 -30.96
CA THR A 70 10.63 -4.63 -29.86
C THR A 70 9.59 -5.73 -29.98
N ARG A 71 8.40 -5.40 -30.47
CA ARG A 71 7.25 -6.31 -30.51
C ARG A 71 7.52 -7.63 -31.25
N PRO A 72 8.13 -7.66 -32.45
CA PRO A 72 8.39 -8.93 -33.15
C PRO A 72 9.28 -9.90 -32.35
N ALA A 73 10.39 -9.41 -31.80
CA ALA A 73 11.32 -10.23 -31.02
C ALA A 73 10.69 -10.72 -29.71
N LEU A 74 9.99 -9.84 -29.00
CA LEU A 74 9.28 -10.21 -27.78
C LEU A 74 8.16 -11.22 -28.05
N LEU A 75 7.44 -11.08 -29.15
CA LEU A 75 6.37 -12.00 -29.56
C LEU A 75 6.94 -13.39 -29.90
N GLY A 76 8.04 -13.42 -30.64
CA GLY A 76 8.79 -14.66 -30.91
C GLY A 76 9.21 -15.35 -29.62
N LEU A 77 9.83 -14.61 -28.69
CA LEU A 77 10.29 -15.16 -27.41
C LEU A 77 9.14 -15.62 -26.50
N ALA A 78 8.04 -14.86 -26.44
CA ALA A 78 6.88 -15.17 -25.60
C ALA A 78 6.13 -16.44 -26.07
N LEU A 79 6.08 -16.66 -27.38
CA LEU A 79 5.32 -17.75 -28.00
C LEU A 79 6.17 -18.96 -28.40
N ASP A 80 7.49 -18.89 -28.24
CA ASP A 80 8.36 -20.01 -28.59
C ASP A 80 8.17 -21.21 -27.64
N ARG A 81 7.66 -22.28 -28.25
CA ARG A 81 7.40 -23.59 -27.64
C ARG A 81 8.39 -24.66 -28.10
N SER A 82 9.29 -24.31 -29.03
CA SER A 82 10.09 -25.25 -29.83
C SER A 82 11.44 -25.67 -29.24
N GLY A 83 11.92 -25.02 -28.16
CA GLY A 83 13.25 -25.35 -27.60
C GLY A 83 13.55 -24.89 -26.16
N ARG A 84 12.53 -24.56 -25.36
CA ARG A 84 12.60 -24.01 -23.99
C ARG A 84 13.54 -22.80 -23.83
N PRO A 85 13.18 -21.62 -24.37
CA PRO A 85 13.60 -20.38 -23.73
C PRO A 85 13.27 -20.47 -22.24
N ALA A 86 14.15 -19.95 -21.38
CA ALA A 86 13.92 -19.99 -19.95
C ALA A 86 12.52 -19.43 -19.65
N GLU A 87 11.69 -20.16 -18.91
CA GLU A 87 10.32 -19.77 -18.56
C GLU A 87 10.23 -18.31 -18.09
N ARG A 88 11.24 -17.88 -17.34
CA ARG A 88 11.39 -16.52 -16.85
C ARG A 88 11.55 -15.49 -17.98
N ALA A 89 12.31 -15.79 -19.02
CA ALA A 89 12.47 -14.93 -20.19
C ALA A 89 11.14 -14.74 -20.91
N ARG A 90 10.41 -15.84 -21.16
CA ARG A 90 9.07 -15.79 -21.76
C ARG A 90 8.12 -14.94 -20.91
N ALA A 91 8.09 -15.16 -19.59
CA ALA A 91 7.24 -14.38 -18.69
C ALA A 91 7.62 -12.88 -18.64
N ILE A 92 8.90 -12.52 -18.80
CA ILE A 92 9.29 -11.10 -18.93
C ILE A 92 8.81 -10.55 -20.28
N ALA A 93 9.03 -11.28 -21.37
CA ALA A 93 8.62 -10.86 -22.71
C ALA A 93 7.11 -10.66 -22.82
N THR A 94 6.32 -11.63 -22.32
CA THR A 94 4.85 -11.54 -22.23
C THR A 94 4.40 -10.28 -21.49
N ARG A 95 5.02 -9.96 -20.35
CA ARG A 95 4.66 -8.80 -19.55
C ARG A 95 5.02 -7.48 -20.22
N LEU A 96 6.14 -7.44 -20.95
CA LEU A 96 6.51 -6.29 -21.77
C LEU A 96 5.47 -6.10 -22.89
N LEU A 97 5.10 -7.15 -23.62
CA LEU A 97 4.08 -7.09 -24.67
C LEU A 97 2.71 -6.64 -24.15
N ALA A 98 2.25 -7.21 -23.04
CA ALA A 98 0.95 -6.89 -22.44
C ALA A 98 0.88 -5.45 -21.89
N ALA A 99 2.03 -4.77 -21.75
CA ALA A 99 2.10 -3.37 -21.37
C ALA A 99 2.24 -2.42 -22.59
N GLN A 100 2.51 -2.95 -23.78
CA GLN A 100 2.65 -2.17 -25.02
C GLN A 100 1.31 -1.96 -25.75
N SER A 101 0.29 -2.77 -25.44
CA SER A 101 -1.05 -2.65 -26.03
C SER A 101 -2.10 -3.05 -25.00
N ASP A 102 -3.13 -2.21 -24.84
CA ASP A 102 -4.21 -2.44 -23.90
C ASP A 102 -5.31 -3.38 -24.45
N GLU A 103 -5.28 -3.70 -25.75
CA GLU A 103 -6.38 -4.43 -26.43
C GLU A 103 -5.90 -5.68 -27.19
N ASP A 104 -4.78 -6.27 -26.79
CA ASP A 104 -4.23 -7.44 -27.46
C ASP A 104 -4.89 -8.76 -27.01
N ALA A 105 -6.19 -8.90 -27.30
CA ALA A 105 -6.99 -10.08 -26.98
C ALA A 105 -6.38 -11.37 -27.56
N GLU A 106 -5.90 -11.30 -28.80
CA GLU A 106 -5.30 -12.46 -29.48
C GLU A 106 -4.04 -12.94 -28.74
N LEU A 107 -3.18 -12.02 -28.28
CA LEU A 107 -2.02 -12.37 -27.47
C LEU A 107 -2.43 -13.01 -26.14
N ALA A 108 -3.42 -12.44 -25.44
CA ALA A 108 -3.91 -12.99 -24.19
C ALA A 108 -4.40 -14.44 -24.38
N ASP A 109 -5.16 -14.70 -25.44
CA ASP A 109 -5.68 -16.04 -25.76
C ASP A 109 -4.58 -17.06 -25.98
N ARG A 110 -3.58 -16.68 -26.78
CA ARG A 110 -2.46 -17.56 -27.12
C ARG A 110 -1.58 -17.85 -25.90
N ILE A 111 -1.37 -16.86 -25.04
CA ILE A 111 -0.55 -17.00 -23.84
C ILE A 111 -1.29 -17.76 -22.73
N LEU A 112 -2.60 -17.58 -22.56
CA LEU A 112 -3.38 -18.35 -21.59
C LEU A 112 -3.43 -19.86 -21.93
N ALA A 113 -3.11 -20.24 -23.17
CA ALA A 113 -2.89 -21.63 -23.55
C ALA A 113 -1.46 -22.15 -23.28
N ASP A 114 -0.56 -21.36 -22.67
CA ASP A 114 0.80 -21.79 -22.35
C ASP A 114 0.81 -22.79 -21.17
N GLY A 115 1.69 -23.79 -21.22
CA GLY A 115 1.82 -24.78 -20.15
C GLY A 115 2.37 -24.20 -18.83
N SER A 116 3.03 -23.05 -18.85
CA SER A 116 3.60 -22.43 -17.65
C SER A 116 2.65 -21.41 -17.01
N ALA A 117 2.28 -21.67 -15.76
CA ALA A 117 1.51 -20.73 -14.94
C ALA A 117 2.18 -19.35 -14.80
N ARG A 118 3.53 -19.30 -14.78
CA ARG A 118 4.27 -18.05 -14.70
C ARG A 118 4.06 -17.18 -15.94
N VAL A 119 4.00 -17.80 -17.11
CA VAL A 119 3.80 -17.12 -18.41
C VAL A 119 2.33 -16.71 -18.54
N ARG A 120 1.38 -17.61 -18.23
CA ARG A 120 -0.06 -17.29 -18.19
C ARG A 120 -0.35 -16.11 -17.26
N ARG A 121 0.21 -16.11 -16.04
CA ARG A 121 0.07 -15.00 -15.09
C ARG A 121 0.67 -13.69 -15.61
N ALA A 122 1.72 -13.74 -16.44
CA ALA A 122 2.42 -12.55 -16.91
C ALA A 122 1.62 -11.73 -17.94
N VAL A 123 0.67 -12.35 -18.67
CA VAL A 123 -0.20 -11.64 -19.62
C VAL A 123 -1.34 -10.89 -18.93
N LEU A 124 -1.58 -11.17 -17.65
CA LEU A 124 -2.66 -10.58 -16.86
C LEU A 124 -2.26 -9.21 -16.30
N THR A 125 -2.73 -8.16 -16.97
CA THR A 125 -2.50 -6.74 -16.67
C THR A 125 -3.82 -6.02 -16.39
N ALA A 126 -3.73 -4.76 -15.98
CA ALA A 126 -4.91 -3.93 -15.75
C ALA A 126 -5.68 -3.61 -17.05
N SER A 127 -5.16 -3.97 -18.22
CA SER A 127 -5.78 -3.80 -19.54
C SER A 127 -6.28 -5.10 -20.17
N THR A 128 -5.99 -6.28 -19.59
CA THR A 128 -6.49 -7.57 -20.09
C THR A 128 -8.02 -7.59 -20.36
N PRO A 129 -8.48 -8.05 -21.54
CA PRO A 129 -9.91 -8.13 -21.86
C PRO A 129 -10.69 -9.02 -20.90
N VAL A 130 -11.97 -8.70 -20.66
CA VAL A 130 -12.83 -9.41 -19.71
C VAL A 130 -12.95 -10.91 -20.04
N ALA A 131 -13.13 -11.27 -21.31
CA ALA A 131 -13.19 -12.67 -21.75
C ALA A 131 -11.90 -13.47 -21.47
N ALA A 132 -10.75 -12.79 -21.40
CA ALA A 132 -9.48 -13.41 -20.99
C ALA A 132 -9.36 -13.51 -19.47
N LEU A 133 -9.87 -12.53 -18.73
CA LEU A 133 -9.95 -12.60 -17.26
C LEU A 133 -10.86 -13.73 -16.80
N GLU A 134 -12.03 -13.91 -17.41
CA GLU A 134 -12.98 -14.98 -17.06
C GLU A 134 -12.36 -16.37 -17.26
N ARG A 135 -11.70 -16.62 -18.40
CA ARG A 135 -10.94 -17.87 -18.60
C ARG A 135 -9.80 -18.04 -17.61
N ALA A 136 -9.08 -16.96 -17.29
CA ALA A 136 -7.98 -17.01 -16.34
C ALA A 136 -8.44 -17.24 -14.89
N ILE A 137 -9.65 -16.84 -14.51
CA ILE A 137 -10.27 -17.22 -13.24
C ILE A 137 -10.50 -18.74 -13.20
N GLY A 138 -10.92 -19.32 -14.33
CA GLY A 138 -11.08 -20.76 -14.51
C GLY A 138 -9.77 -21.56 -14.62
N ASP A 139 -8.60 -20.93 -14.48
CA ASP A 139 -7.30 -21.60 -14.61
C ASP A 139 -7.12 -22.69 -13.53
N SER A 140 -6.36 -23.73 -13.86
CA SER A 140 -6.04 -24.80 -12.92
C SER A 140 -4.97 -24.41 -11.92
N ASP A 141 -4.13 -23.41 -12.23
CA ASP A 141 -3.14 -22.86 -11.33
C ASP A 141 -3.72 -21.72 -10.48
N PRO A 142 -3.71 -21.84 -9.14
CA PRO A 142 -4.33 -20.85 -8.25
C PRO A 142 -3.68 -19.47 -8.35
N SER A 143 -2.40 -19.37 -8.75
CA SER A 143 -1.72 -18.09 -8.87
C SER A 143 -2.15 -17.28 -10.09
N VAL A 144 -2.62 -17.96 -11.15
CA VAL A 144 -3.20 -17.33 -12.34
C VAL A 144 -4.62 -16.87 -12.04
N ALA A 145 -5.44 -17.76 -11.45
CA ALA A 145 -6.79 -17.46 -11.01
C ALA A 145 -6.84 -16.28 -10.04
N ALA A 146 -5.96 -16.27 -9.03
CA ALA A 146 -5.84 -15.16 -8.09
C ALA A 146 -5.52 -13.83 -8.78
N ARG A 147 -4.58 -13.85 -9.75
CA ARG A 147 -4.17 -12.63 -10.45
C ARG A 147 -5.29 -12.06 -11.30
N ALA A 148 -6.05 -12.92 -12.00
CA ALA A 148 -7.21 -12.48 -12.77
C ALA A 148 -8.28 -11.87 -11.85
N ALA A 149 -8.59 -12.55 -10.75
CA ALA A 149 -9.56 -12.09 -9.76
C ALA A 149 -9.18 -10.75 -9.11
N GLU A 150 -7.90 -10.51 -8.82
CA GLU A 150 -7.39 -9.21 -8.35
C GLU A 150 -7.66 -8.07 -9.34
N ILE A 151 -7.53 -8.33 -10.64
CA ILE A 151 -7.74 -7.33 -11.70
C ILE A 151 -9.23 -6.99 -11.79
N VAL A 152 -10.09 -8.01 -11.72
CA VAL A 152 -11.56 -7.86 -11.71
C VAL A 152 -12.02 -7.02 -10.53
N CYS A 153 -11.52 -7.34 -9.32
CA CYS A 153 -11.80 -6.54 -8.12
C CYS A 153 -11.37 -5.08 -8.29
N ARG A 154 -10.20 -4.84 -8.88
CA ARG A 154 -9.65 -3.48 -9.07
C ARG A 154 -10.43 -2.67 -10.09
N ARG A 155 -10.95 -3.31 -11.13
CA ARG A 155 -11.76 -2.65 -12.17
C ARG A 155 -13.22 -2.43 -11.74
N GLY A 156 -13.72 -3.21 -10.78
CA GLY A 156 -15.10 -3.10 -10.32
C GLY A 156 -16.11 -3.52 -11.39
N GLU A 157 -15.74 -4.51 -12.20
CA GLU A 157 -16.53 -5.05 -13.32
C GLU A 157 -17.75 -5.82 -12.79
N GLN A 158 -18.79 -5.10 -12.36
CA GLN A 158 -20.06 -5.71 -11.93
C GLN A 158 -20.80 -6.24 -13.16
N GLY A 159 -21.12 -7.54 -13.16
CA GLY A 159 -21.90 -8.20 -14.21
C GLY A 159 -21.14 -8.52 -15.51
N ALA A 160 -19.82 -8.31 -15.56
CA ALA A 160 -19.02 -8.64 -16.75
C ALA A 160 -18.44 -10.07 -16.74
N ILE A 161 -18.43 -10.72 -15.57
CA ILE A 161 -17.96 -12.09 -15.38
C ILE A 161 -19.08 -12.92 -14.77
N ASP A 162 -19.27 -14.13 -15.28
CA ASP A 162 -20.24 -15.08 -14.74
C ASP A 162 -19.86 -15.52 -13.31
N PRO A 163 -20.72 -15.31 -12.29
CA PRO A 163 -20.49 -15.79 -10.93
C PRO A 163 -20.20 -17.30 -10.84
N GLU A 164 -20.80 -18.11 -11.72
CA GLU A 164 -20.59 -19.57 -11.73
C GLU A 164 -19.14 -19.94 -12.06
N VAL A 165 -18.46 -19.14 -12.89
CA VAL A 165 -17.03 -19.35 -13.20
C VAL A 165 -16.18 -19.14 -11.94
N VAL A 166 -16.53 -18.15 -11.12
CA VAL A 166 -15.81 -17.87 -9.87
C VAL A 166 -16.11 -18.95 -8.82
N ARG A 167 -17.37 -19.37 -8.68
CA ARG A 167 -17.77 -20.50 -7.80
C ARG A 167 -17.02 -21.77 -8.16
N ALA A 168 -17.03 -22.15 -9.43
CA ALA A 168 -16.30 -23.31 -9.91
C ALA A 168 -14.78 -23.21 -9.67
N ALA A 169 -14.20 -22.01 -9.70
CA ALA A 169 -12.79 -21.80 -9.36
C ALA A 169 -12.53 -21.93 -7.85
N ILE A 170 -13.43 -21.44 -7.00
CA ILE A 170 -13.36 -21.61 -5.55
C ILE A 170 -13.42 -23.09 -5.18
N ASP A 171 -14.41 -23.83 -5.71
CA ASP A 171 -14.60 -25.26 -5.43
C ASP A 171 -13.44 -26.13 -5.92
N ARG A 172 -12.80 -25.72 -7.01
CA ARG A 172 -11.64 -26.45 -7.57
C ARG A 172 -10.43 -26.42 -6.64
N HIS A 173 -10.29 -25.38 -5.83
CA HIS A 173 -9.10 -25.19 -5.00
C HIS A 173 -9.40 -25.51 -3.54
N ARG A 174 -8.73 -26.55 -3.00
CA ARG A 174 -8.84 -26.95 -1.58
C ARG A 174 -8.62 -25.79 -0.60
N SER A 175 -7.79 -24.82 -0.99
CA SER A 175 -7.60 -23.54 -0.31
C SER A 175 -7.68 -22.44 -1.37
N PRO A 176 -8.87 -21.88 -1.62
CA PRO A 176 -9.07 -20.92 -2.70
C PRO A 176 -8.29 -19.63 -2.43
N PRO A 177 -7.64 -19.03 -3.44
CA PRO A 177 -7.06 -17.71 -3.29
C PRO A 177 -8.07 -16.68 -2.79
N GLU A 178 -7.67 -15.84 -1.84
CA GLU A 178 -8.48 -14.76 -1.29
C GLU A 178 -9.10 -13.87 -2.39
N ALA A 179 -8.34 -13.60 -3.45
CA ALA A 179 -8.79 -12.79 -4.57
C ALA A 179 -10.05 -13.37 -5.25
N LEU A 180 -10.27 -14.69 -5.26
CA LEU A 180 -11.47 -15.31 -5.85
C LEU A 180 -12.72 -15.05 -5.00
N LEU A 181 -12.61 -15.19 -3.67
CA LEU A 181 -13.72 -14.85 -2.76
C LEU A 181 -14.07 -13.36 -2.87
N ARG A 182 -13.05 -12.49 -2.95
CA ARG A 182 -13.25 -11.04 -3.18
C ARG A 182 -13.92 -10.76 -4.52
N ALA A 183 -13.53 -11.48 -5.58
CA ALA A 183 -14.13 -11.33 -6.88
C ALA A 183 -15.60 -11.79 -6.87
N LEU A 184 -15.90 -12.94 -6.25
CA LEU A 184 -17.28 -13.43 -6.12
C LEU A 184 -18.15 -12.40 -5.40
N ALA A 185 -17.70 -11.87 -4.27
CA ALA A 185 -18.46 -10.86 -3.55
C ALA A 185 -18.54 -9.49 -4.26
N THR A 186 -17.61 -9.18 -5.16
CA THR A 186 -17.67 -7.97 -6.00
C THR A 186 -18.70 -8.11 -7.11
N ILE A 187 -18.81 -9.31 -7.70
CA ILE A 187 -19.67 -9.61 -8.86
C ILE A 187 -21.10 -9.94 -8.40
N ASP A 188 -21.24 -10.80 -7.38
CA ASP A 188 -22.50 -11.25 -6.79
C ASP A 188 -22.46 -11.13 -5.26
N PRO A 189 -22.72 -9.93 -4.72
CA PRO A 189 -22.73 -9.68 -3.27
C PRO A 189 -23.81 -10.47 -2.50
N ALA A 190 -24.78 -11.06 -3.21
CA ALA A 190 -25.87 -11.86 -2.64
C ALA A 190 -25.60 -13.38 -2.72
N ALA A 191 -24.42 -13.78 -3.23
CA ALA A 191 -24.05 -15.19 -3.33
C ALA A 191 -24.12 -15.89 -1.96
N ALA A 192 -25.01 -16.87 -1.83
CA ALA A 192 -25.22 -17.61 -0.58
C ALA A 192 -23.93 -18.23 -0.03
N GLU A 193 -23.00 -18.62 -0.89
CA GLU A 193 -21.71 -19.22 -0.50
C GLU A 193 -20.82 -18.27 0.32
N VAL A 194 -20.79 -16.98 -0.03
CA VAL A 194 -20.09 -15.96 0.77
C VAL A 194 -20.71 -15.89 2.15
N GLY A 195 -22.04 -16.02 2.22
CA GLY A 195 -22.80 -16.08 3.46
C GLY A 195 -22.48 -17.28 4.34
N THR A 196 -22.54 -18.48 3.77
CA THR A 196 -22.28 -19.73 4.48
C THR A 196 -20.87 -19.75 5.06
N ARG A 197 -19.84 -19.43 4.25
CA ARG A 197 -18.44 -19.40 4.69
C ARG A 197 -18.20 -18.33 5.77
N ALA A 198 -18.90 -17.19 5.68
CA ALA A 198 -18.81 -16.16 6.70
C ALA A 198 -19.38 -16.66 8.04
N ILE A 199 -20.51 -17.35 8.03
CA ILE A 199 -21.13 -17.95 9.23
C ILE A 199 -20.21 -19.04 9.84
N GLU A 200 -19.51 -19.79 9.00
CA GLU A 200 -18.51 -20.79 9.41
C GLU A 200 -17.21 -20.17 9.96
N GLY A 201 -17.09 -18.84 9.97
CA GLY A 201 -15.96 -18.12 10.56
C GLY A 201 -14.76 -17.95 9.63
N GLU A 202 -14.92 -18.17 8.32
CA GLU A 202 -13.85 -17.87 7.37
C GLU A 202 -13.62 -16.35 7.30
N SER A 203 -12.51 -15.88 7.88
CA SER A 203 -12.14 -14.46 7.99
C SER A 203 -12.27 -13.68 6.68
N LEU A 204 -12.01 -14.34 5.55
CA LEU A 204 -12.11 -13.74 4.23
C LEU A 204 -13.55 -13.54 3.78
N ALA A 205 -14.44 -14.49 4.02
CA ALA A 205 -15.86 -14.35 3.68
C ALA A 205 -16.55 -13.30 4.57
N LEU A 206 -16.13 -13.20 5.83
CA LEU A 206 -16.60 -12.19 6.79
C LEU A 206 -16.38 -10.74 6.32
N ASP A 207 -15.24 -10.45 5.70
CA ASP A 207 -14.90 -9.11 5.20
C ASP A 207 -15.80 -8.65 4.04
N HIS A 208 -16.42 -9.60 3.33
CA HIS A 208 -17.22 -9.35 2.13
C HIS A 208 -18.70 -9.71 2.28
N ALA A 209 -19.12 -10.20 3.45
CA ALA A 209 -20.52 -10.46 3.74
C ALA A 209 -21.32 -9.15 3.68
N SER A 210 -22.31 -9.10 2.78
CA SER A 210 -23.22 -7.96 2.63
C SER A 210 -24.70 -8.32 2.73
N ASP A 211 -25.04 -9.61 2.69
CA ASP A 211 -26.41 -10.07 2.83
C ASP A 211 -26.93 -9.82 4.27
N PRO A 212 -28.07 -9.12 4.44
CA PRO A 212 -28.61 -8.82 5.76
C PRO A 212 -28.96 -10.05 6.60
N GLY A 213 -29.38 -11.16 5.97
CA GLY A 213 -29.70 -12.41 6.66
C GLY A 213 -28.45 -13.05 7.26
N VAL A 214 -27.38 -13.15 6.46
CA VAL A 214 -26.05 -13.60 6.90
C VAL A 214 -25.52 -12.72 8.03
N LEU A 215 -25.56 -11.40 7.84
CA LEU A 215 -25.04 -10.47 8.83
C LEU A 215 -25.82 -10.54 10.15
N ARG A 216 -27.14 -10.79 10.11
CA ARG A 216 -27.93 -11.05 11.32
C ARG A 216 -27.50 -12.34 12.02
N ALA A 217 -27.24 -13.42 11.28
CA ALA A 217 -26.76 -14.66 11.86
C ALA A 217 -25.40 -14.47 12.56
N LEU A 218 -24.53 -13.61 12.03
CA LEU A 218 -23.23 -13.29 12.61
C LEU A 218 -23.27 -12.44 13.89
N LEU A 219 -24.42 -11.84 14.24
CA LEU A 219 -24.54 -11.08 15.50
C LEU A 219 -24.47 -11.97 16.75
N SER A 220 -24.79 -13.27 16.61
CA SER A 220 -24.73 -14.24 17.70
C SER A 220 -23.35 -14.91 17.86
N THR A 221 -22.38 -14.53 17.04
CA THR A 221 -21.01 -15.07 17.05
C THR A 221 -19.99 -14.04 17.55
N GLU A 222 -18.72 -14.43 17.61
CA GLU A 222 -17.61 -13.52 17.93
C GLU A 222 -17.42 -12.38 16.89
N TYR A 223 -18.03 -12.48 15.71
CA TYR A 223 -17.96 -11.50 14.63
C TYR A 223 -19.04 -10.40 14.71
N ARG A 224 -19.78 -10.32 15.83
CA ARG A 224 -20.89 -9.37 16.04
C ARG A 224 -20.56 -7.91 15.69
N ALA A 225 -19.34 -7.44 15.96
CA ALA A 225 -18.91 -6.08 15.64
C ALA A 225 -18.81 -5.83 14.13
N SER A 226 -18.23 -6.77 13.39
CA SER A 226 -18.14 -6.74 11.93
C SER A 226 -19.52 -6.87 11.29
N ALA A 227 -20.36 -7.74 11.85
CA ALA A 227 -21.74 -7.93 11.44
C ALA A 227 -22.59 -6.66 11.61
N ALA A 228 -22.51 -6.02 12.79
CA ALA A 228 -23.17 -4.74 13.05
C ALA A 228 -22.71 -3.65 12.08
N TRP A 229 -21.42 -3.61 11.74
CA TRP A 229 -20.88 -2.69 10.75
C TRP A 229 -21.38 -2.97 9.32
N GLY A 230 -21.48 -4.24 8.93
CA GLY A 230 -22.07 -4.66 7.67
C GLY A 230 -23.53 -4.24 7.54
N LEU A 231 -24.34 -4.50 8.57
CA LEU A 231 -25.76 -4.12 8.62
C LEU A 231 -25.93 -2.60 8.55
N ALA A 232 -25.08 -1.86 9.28
CA ALA A 232 -25.03 -0.41 9.26
C ALA A 232 -24.69 0.15 7.86
N ARG A 233 -23.80 -0.51 7.11
CA ARG A 233 -23.46 -0.13 5.73
C ARG A 233 -24.56 -0.46 4.74
N ALA A 234 -25.23 -1.60 4.91
CA ALA A 234 -26.32 -2.04 4.06
C ALA A 234 -27.63 -1.25 4.30
N GLY A 235 -27.70 -0.47 5.39
CA GLY A 235 -28.93 0.21 5.79
C GLY A 235 -30.02 -0.75 6.29
N ALA A 236 -29.63 -1.97 6.69
CA ALA A 236 -30.54 -3.06 7.04
C ALA A 236 -30.71 -3.25 8.55
N VAL A 237 -30.73 -2.14 9.31
CA VAL A 237 -30.89 -2.14 10.77
C VAL A 237 -32.31 -1.69 11.10
N SER A 238 -33.15 -2.56 11.67
CA SER A 238 -34.47 -2.15 12.19
C SER A 238 -34.32 -1.37 13.49
N ASP A 239 -35.33 -0.62 13.89
CA ASP A 239 -35.27 0.15 15.15
C ASP A 239 -35.09 -0.74 16.37
N GLU A 240 -35.69 -1.93 16.40
CA GLU A 240 -35.52 -2.90 17.47
C GLU A 240 -34.08 -3.41 17.54
N LEU A 241 -33.47 -3.67 16.38
CA LEU A 241 -32.09 -4.13 16.31
C LEU A 241 -31.11 -3.02 16.67
N VAL A 242 -31.38 -1.78 16.28
CA VAL A 242 -30.58 -0.62 16.73
C VAL A 242 -30.60 -0.56 18.26
N GLU A 243 -31.77 -0.65 18.87
CA GLU A 243 -31.93 -0.61 20.33
C GLU A 243 -31.13 -1.72 21.04
N GLU A 244 -31.16 -2.95 20.51
CA GLU A 244 -30.35 -4.05 21.00
C GLU A 244 -28.85 -3.73 20.93
N LEU A 245 -28.36 -3.31 19.75
CA LEU A 245 -26.94 -3.06 19.50
C LEU A 245 -26.39 -1.83 20.23
N LEU A 246 -27.23 -0.86 20.59
CA LEU A 246 -26.84 0.29 21.43
C LEU A 246 -26.50 -0.12 22.87
N ARG A 247 -27.08 -1.22 23.37
CA ARG A 247 -26.82 -1.76 24.71
C ARG A 247 -25.69 -2.78 24.73
N ASP A 248 -25.08 -3.04 23.58
CA ASP A 248 -24.00 -4.01 23.44
C ASP A 248 -22.79 -3.60 24.29
N PRO A 249 -22.17 -4.51 25.07
CA PRO A 249 -20.98 -4.19 25.84
C PRO A 249 -19.76 -3.81 24.98
N ASP A 250 -19.70 -4.25 23.72
CA ASP A 250 -18.59 -3.95 22.80
C ASP A 250 -18.72 -2.56 22.17
N ALA A 251 -17.77 -1.68 22.48
CA ALA A 251 -17.71 -0.32 21.93
C ALA A 251 -17.62 -0.28 20.39
N ARG A 252 -17.10 -1.34 19.75
CA ARG A 252 -17.03 -1.44 18.29
C ARG A 252 -18.42 -1.61 17.66
N VAL A 253 -19.30 -2.37 18.31
CA VAL A 253 -20.70 -2.54 17.89
C VAL A 253 -21.45 -1.22 18.02
N ARG A 254 -21.35 -0.57 19.19
CA ARG A 254 -21.99 0.73 19.42
C ARG A 254 -21.50 1.81 18.44
N SER A 255 -20.21 1.79 18.10
CA SER A 255 -19.63 2.67 17.06
C SER A 255 -20.20 2.39 15.66
N ALA A 256 -20.43 1.12 15.31
CA ALA A 256 -21.05 0.75 14.04
C ALA A 256 -22.49 1.29 13.93
N VAL A 257 -23.26 1.19 15.02
CA VAL A 257 -24.61 1.77 15.10
C VAL A 257 -24.57 3.28 14.99
N ALA A 258 -23.70 3.97 15.75
CA ALA A 258 -23.53 5.43 15.69
C ALA A 258 -23.26 5.95 14.26
N ARG A 259 -22.63 5.12 13.42
CA ARG A 259 -22.34 5.43 12.02
C ARG A 259 -23.54 5.20 11.08
N ALA A 260 -24.43 4.29 11.44
CA ALA A 260 -25.60 3.91 10.65
C ALA A 260 -26.69 4.98 10.71
N LEU A 261 -26.90 5.52 11.92
CA LEU A 261 -27.98 6.45 12.25
C LEU A 261 -27.90 7.74 11.44
N ALA A 262 -29.08 8.30 11.14
CA ALA A 262 -29.19 9.62 10.54
C ALA A 262 -28.68 10.69 11.52
N PRO A 263 -28.13 11.81 11.04
CA PRO A 263 -27.66 12.89 11.92
C PRO A 263 -28.72 13.40 12.91
N GLU A 264 -29.98 13.38 12.51
CA GLU A 264 -31.14 13.83 13.28
C GLU A 264 -31.65 12.78 14.28
N ASP A 265 -31.08 11.58 14.26
CA ASP A 265 -31.52 10.48 15.11
C ASP A 265 -31.21 10.76 16.59
N SER A 266 -32.25 10.78 17.42
CA SER A 266 -32.14 11.10 18.84
C SER A 266 -31.25 10.11 19.60
N ARG A 267 -31.10 8.88 19.11
CA ARG A 267 -30.25 7.84 19.73
C ARG A 267 -28.77 8.19 19.68
N LEU A 268 -28.35 9.09 18.79
CA LEU A 268 -26.98 9.62 18.77
C LEU A 268 -26.65 10.46 20.01
N GLU A 269 -27.65 11.04 20.68
CA GLU A 269 -27.43 11.80 21.91
C GLU A 269 -27.05 10.91 23.10
N ALA A 270 -27.68 9.74 23.20
CA ALA A 270 -27.29 8.75 24.19
C ALA A 270 -25.84 8.30 23.96
N LEU A 271 -25.49 7.98 22.72
CA LEU A 271 -24.12 7.57 22.36
C LEU A 271 -23.09 8.69 22.50
N ALA A 272 -23.47 9.96 22.32
CA ALA A 272 -22.57 11.09 22.53
C ALA A 272 -22.05 11.19 23.98
N ASN A 273 -22.74 10.53 24.91
CA ASN A 273 -22.39 10.43 26.32
C ASN A 273 -21.95 9.00 26.72
N ASP A 274 -21.59 8.16 25.75
CA ASP A 274 -21.09 6.81 26.01
C ASP A 274 -19.84 6.83 26.90
N VAL A 275 -19.68 5.79 27.71
CA VAL A 275 -18.51 5.59 28.58
C VAL A 275 -17.23 5.43 27.76
N ASP A 276 -17.34 4.89 26.55
CA ASP A 276 -16.23 4.80 25.60
C ASP A 276 -16.06 6.12 24.83
N ARG A 277 -14.89 6.73 24.98
CA ARG A 277 -14.57 8.03 24.36
C ARG A 277 -14.63 7.98 22.82
N GLY A 278 -14.33 6.83 22.20
CA GLY A 278 -14.37 6.65 20.75
C GLY A 278 -15.80 6.63 20.22
N VAL A 279 -16.70 5.92 20.89
CA VAL A 279 -18.14 5.90 20.58
C VAL A 279 -18.73 7.30 20.73
N ALA A 280 -18.46 7.96 21.86
CA ALA A 280 -18.92 9.32 22.15
C ALA A 280 -18.44 10.34 21.12
N TRP A 281 -17.18 10.24 20.70
CA TRP A 281 -16.64 11.10 19.65
C TRP A 281 -17.33 10.86 18.31
N LEU A 282 -17.53 9.61 17.90
CA LEU A 282 -18.12 9.27 16.61
C LEU A 282 -19.59 9.69 16.55
N ALA A 283 -20.37 9.47 17.61
CA ALA A 283 -21.77 9.87 17.68
C ALA A 283 -21.96 11.39 17.56
N LYS A 284 -21.10 12.19 18.22
CA LYS A 284 -21.08 13.65 18.08
C LYS A 284 -20.83 14.09 16.63
N ARG A 285 -19.95 13.39 15.91
CA ARG A 285 -19.64 13.66 14.50
C ARG A 285 -20.73 13.20 13.54
N SER A 286 -21.38 12.06 13.80
CA SER A 286 -22.54 11.62 13.02
C SER A 286 -23.70 12.60 13.16
N ARG A 287 -23.97 13.08 14.38
CA ARG A 287 -25.03 14.06 14.69
C ARG A 287 -24.82 15.42 14.03
N ALA A 288 -23.57 15.83 13.85
CA ALA A 288 -23.23 17.05 13.12
C ALA A 288 -23.45 16.93 11.58
N GLY A 289 -23.80 15.76 11.05
CA GLY A 289 -23.93 15.53 9.60
C GLY A 289 -22.60 15.46 8.84
N ASP A 290 -21.49 15.72 9.52
CA ASP A 290 -20.15 15.83 8.94
C ASP A 290 -19.60 14.48 8.45
N TYR A 291 -20.08 13.37 8.99
CA TYR A 291 -19.43 12.08 8.78
C TYR A 291 -19.56 11.52 7.35
N ARG A 292 -20.78 11.50 6.78
CA ARG A 292 -21.05 10.99 5.42
C ARG A 292 -20.67 12.01 4.34
N ALA A 293 -20.94 13.30 4.57
CA ALA A 293 -20.60 14.38 3.63
C ALA A 293 -19.08 14.60 3.49
N ALA A 294 -18.29 14.46 4.56
CA ALA A 294 -16.83 14.55 4.50
C ALA A 294 -16.20 13.37 3.73
N LYS A 295 -16.74 12.15 3.84
CA LYS A 295 -16.18 10.96 3.16
C LYS A 295 -16.45 10.95 1.65
N LEU A 296 -17.62 11.42 1.22
CA LEU A 296 -17.97 11.58 -0.21
C LEU A 296 -17.29 12.79 -0.84
N SER A 297 -17.20 13.91 -0.12
CA SER A 297 -16.45 15.08 -0.59
C SER A 297 -14.94 14.82 -0.65
N MET A 298 -14.35 14.03 0.26
CA MET A 298 -12.94 13.60 0.16
C MET A 298 -12.64 12.70 -1.06
N ARG A 299 -13.59 11.85 -1.48
CA ARG A 299 -13.44 11.02 -2.68
C ARG A 299 -13.67 11.80 -3.97
N ARG A 300 -14.61 12.76 -4.00
CA ARG A 300 -14.87 13.63 -5.17
C ARG A 300 -13.84 14.75 -5.33
N ARG A 301 -13.28 15.29 -4.23
CA ARG A 301 -12.28 16.39 -4.24
C ARG A 301 -10.88 16.00 -4.70
N ARG A 302 -10.65 14.76 -5.18
CA ARG A 302 -9.37 14.41 -5.81
C ARG A 302 -9.20 15.04 -7.19
N HIS A 303 -10.28 15.54 -7.80
CA HIS A 303 -10.24 16.08 -9.17
C HIS A 303 -10.47 17.59 -9.36
N GLU A 304 -11.02 18.34 -8.41
CA GLU A 304 -11.35 19.75 -8.67
C GLU A 304 -10.87 20.68 -7.54
N ARG A 305 -10.10 21.70 -7.94
CA ARG A 305 -9.28 22.59 -7.11
C ARG A 305 -10.08 23.72 -6.42
N SER A 306 -9.47 24.23 -5.36
CA SER A 306 -9.40 25.65 -4.92
C SER A 306 -10.41 26.20 -3.88
N GLY A 307 -9.84 26.93 -2.90
CA GLY A 307 -10.44 28.09 -2.21
C GLY A 307 -11.28 27.85 -0.94
N ALA A 308 -10.67 27.68 0.24
CA ALA A 308 -11.40 27.83 1.52
C ALA A 308 -10.49 28.17 2.73
N LEU A 309 -11.09 28.85 3.72
CA LEU A 309 -10.60 29.49 4.97
C LEU A 309 -9.67 28.68 5.92
N SER A 310 -9.18 27.49 5.54
CA SER A 310 -8.39 26.54 6.34
C SER A 310 -6.87 26.82 6.38
N ALA A 311 -6.42 28.00 6.00
CA ALA A 311 -5.02 28.30 5.68
C ALA A 311 -4.14 28.67 6.89
N THR A 312 -4.64 28.53 8.12
CA THR A 312 -3.96 28.99 9.35
C THR A 312 -3.80 27.84 10.37
N PRO A 313 -2.65 27.72 11.09
CA PRO A 313 -2.43 26.68 12.10
C PRO A 313 -3.52 26.65 13.20
N PRO A 314 -3.80 25.49 13.84
CA PRO A 314 -3.03 24.23 13.84
C PRO A 314 -3.41 23.23 12.73
N TYR A 315 -4.32 23.59 11.83
CA TYR A 315 -4.93 22.67 10.84
C TYR A 315 -4.40 22.84 9.39
N GLY A 316 -3.32 23.60 9.18
CA GLY A 316 -2.93 24.12 7.86
C GLY A 316 -2.31 23.10 6.89
N ILE A 317 -2.95 22.90 5.72
CA ILE A 317 -2.32 22.32 4.53
C ILE A 317 -2.08 23.45 3.53
N LYS A 318 -0.81 23.72 3.19
CA LYS A 318 -0.40 24.80 2.26
C LYS A 318 -1.02 24.61 0.86
N GLY A 319 -1.76 25.60 0.40
CA GLY A 319 -2.11 25.81 -1.00
C GLY A 319 -1.15 26.83 -1.61
N GLY A 320 -0.66 26.57 -2.84
CA GLY A 320 0.29 27.46 -3.53
C GLY A 320 -0.36 28.76 -3.98
N GLY A 321 0.27 29.89 -3.62
CA GLY A 321 -0.07 31.24 -4.07
C GLY A 321 0.39 32.31 -3.08
N GLU A 322 1.61 32.81 -3.31
CA GLU A 322 2.28 33.97 -2.72
C GLU A 322 2.56 34.02 -1.20
N SER A 323 3.70 34.64 -0.90
CA SER A 323 4.40 34.70 0.37
C SER A 323 3.54 35.33 1.48
N SER A 324 2.98 34.50 2.38
CA SER A 324 2.43 34.98 3.65
C SER A 324 3.49 34.81 4.75
N THR A 325 3.95 35.93 5.28
CA THR A 325 4.89 36.03 6.40
C THR A 325 4.20 35.76 7.74
N SER A 326 3.54 34.60 7.86
CA SER A 326 3.08 34.12 9.17
C SER A 326 4.29 33.67 9.99
N PRO A 327 4.41 34.04 11.28
CA PRO A 327 5.49 33.52 12.11
C PRO A 327 5.42 31.99 12.15
N PRO A 328 6.56 31.28 12.07
CA PRO A 328 6.56 29.83 12.08
C PRO A 328 5.88 29.33 13.36
N ALA A 329 4.98 28.35 13.22
CA ALA A 329 4.36 27.70 14.36
C ALA A 329 5.46 27.22 15.32
N SER A 330 5.28 27.47 16.62
CA SER A 330 6.25 27.04 17.65
C SER A 330 6.35 25.51 17.63
N ARG A 331 7.45 24.99 17.10
CA ARG A 331 7.73 23.54 17.10
C ARG A 331 8.07 23.08 18.52
N LEU A 332 7.68 21.85 18.85
CA LEU A 332 7.99 21.24 20.13
C LEU A 332 9.46 20.84 20.19
N HIS A 333 10.05 20.82 21.37
CA HIS A 333 11.37 20.27 21.61
C HIS A 333 11.37 18.74 21.59
N ALA A 334 11.01 18.18 20.44
CA ALA A 334 11.03 16.75 20.13
C ALA A 334 11.58 16.53 18.71
N ALA A 335 12.16 15.36 18.49
CA ALA A 335 12.77 14.99 17.21
C ALA A 335 12.48 13.53 16.83
N LEU A 336 12.70 13.19 15.57
CA LEU A 336 12.56 11.84 15.04
C LEU A 336 13.87 11.39 14.39
N ALA A 337 14.32 10.16 14.67
CA ALA A 337 15.42 9.52 13.97
C ALA A 337 14.93 8.26 13.25
N LEU A 338 15.31 8.13 11.98
CA LEU A 338 14.96 7.01 11.11
C LEU A 338 16.23 6.28 10.70
N CYS A 339 16.37 5.02 11.10
CA CYS A 339 17.49 4.18 10.72
C CYS A 339 17.28 3.61 9.32
N GLN A 340 18.26 3.76 8.43
CA GLN A 340 18.13 3.33 7.04
C GLN A 340 19.38 2.59 6.54
N THR A 341 19.25 1.27 6.30
CA THR A 341 20.30 0.43 5.70
C THR A 341 20.18 0.35 4.17
N ARG A 342 18.95 0.44 3.64
CA ARG A 342 18.60 0.49 2.21
C ARG A 342 17.55 1.56 1.96
N LEU A 343 17.43 2.06 0.73
CA LEU A 343 16.39 3.03 0.39
C LEU A 343 15.00 2.45 0.69
N ASP A 344 14.28 3.09 1.61
CA ASP A 344 12.91 2.76 1.97
C ASP A 344 11.97 3.87 1.47
N VAL A 345 11.05 3.46 0.60
CA VAL A 345 10.08 4.32 -0.08
C VAL A 345 9.05 4.91 0.89
N ASN A 346 8.89 4.32 2.07
CA ASN A 346 7.88 4.70 3.06
C ASN A 346 8.39 5.74 4.08
N LEU A 347 9.71 5.94 4.23
CA LEU A 347 10.25 6.87 5.24
C LEU A 347 9.83 8.32 5.01
N GLY A 348 9.57 8.72 3.76
CA GLY A 348 9.03 10.05 3.45
C GLY A 348 7.68 10.31 4.15
N ALA A 349 6.85 9.29 4.34
CA ALA A 349 5.61 9.43 5.08
C ALA A 349 5.85 9.65 6.58
N ALA A 350 6.87 9.00 7.17
CA ALA A 350 7.25 9.21 8.57
C ALA A 350 7.76 10.64 8.81
N VAL A 351 8.59 11.17 7.90
CA VAL A 351 9.05 12.58 7.93
C VAL A 351 7.87 13.55 7.87
N ARG A 352 6.89 13.27 7.02
CA ARG A 352 5.66 14.07 6.92
C ARG A 352 4.82 14.01 8.21
N SER A 353 4.73 12.86 8.85
CA SER A 353 4.06 12.72 10.14
C SER A 353 4.79 13.49 11.25
N ALA A 354 6.12 13.53 11.24
CA ALA A 354 6.91 14.32 12.20
C ALA A 354 6.63 15.82 12.07
N ASP A 355 6.57 16.34 10.84
CA ASP A 355 6.18 17.73 10.60
C ASP A 355 4.77 18.02 11.10
N ALA A 356 3.81 17.15 10.75
CA ALA A 356 2.41 17.30 11.14
C ALA A 356 2.19 17.21 12.66
N ALA A 357 2.99 16.40 13.37
CA ALA A 357 2.99 16.32 14.83
C ALA A 357 3.73 17.50 15.50
N GLY A 358 4.37 18.38 14.72
CA GLY A 358 5.02 19.59 15.21
C GLY A 358 6.43 19.37 15.79
N LEU A 359 7.12 18.31 15.37
CA LEU A 359 8.50 18.06 15.79
C LEU A 359 9.45 19.13 15.24
N ARG A 360 10.58 19.32 15.92
CA ARG A 360 11.60 20.33 15.59
C ARG A 360 12.46 19.92 14.40
N GLU A 361 12.88 18.66 14.36
CA GLU A 361 13.86 18.17 13.40
C GLU A 361 13.79 16.65 13.21
N VAL A 362 14.40 16.18 12.11
CA VAL A 362 14.55 14.76 11.77
C VAL A 362 16.02 14.41 11.54
N PHE A 363 16.42 13.24 12.02
CA PHE A 363 17.71 12.62 11.76
C PHE A 363 17.55 11.39 10.86
N LEU A 364 18.32 11.31 9.77
CA LEU A 364 18.47 10.09 8.99
C LEU A 364 19.78 9.41 9.39
N VAL A 365 19.70 8.16 9.83
CA VAL A 365 20.86 7.44 10.39
C VAL A 365 21.37 6.41 9.39
N GLY A 366 22.65 6.51 9.02
CA GLY A 366 23.27 5.71 7.97
C GLY A 366 23.10 6.37 6.60
N ARG A 367 22.00 6.06 5.91
CA ARG A 367 21.71 6.61 4.58
C ARG A 367 20.83 7.86 4.66
N GLY A 368 21.22 8.90 3.91
CA GLY A 368 20.51 10.19 3.86
C GLY A 368 19.50 10.37 2.74
N GLU A 369 19.29 9.37 1.87
CA GLU A 369 18.36 9.51 0.75
C GLU A 369 16.90 9.39 1.22
N LEU A 370 16.02 10.27 0.70
CA LEU A 370 14.58 10.28 0.97
C LEU A 370 13.79 10.36 -0.34
N GLN A 371 12.73 9.56 -0.46
CA GLN A 371 11.86 9.62 -1.64
C GLN A 371 10.87 10.78 -1.54
N ARG A 372 11.10 11.82 -2.36
CA ARG A 372 10.31 13.06 -2.37
C ARG A 372 8.80 12.87 -2.61
N ALA A 373 8.42 11.82 -3.35
CA ALA A 373 7.01 11.52 -3.63
C ALA A 373 6.21 11.23 -2.35
N ALA A 374 6.83 10.56 -1.37
CA ALA A 374 6.19 10.20 -0.10
C ALA A 374 6.23 11.36 0.91
N SER A 375 7.33 12.13 0.95
CA SER A 375 7.47 13.29 1.83
C SER A 375 6.71 14.53 1.35
N ARG A 376 6.40 14.62 0.05
CA ARG A 376 5.68 15.74 -0.58
C ARG A 376 6.30 17.11 -0.29
N GLY A 377 7.63 17.22 -0.24
CA GLY A 377 8.35 18.48 -0.01
C GLY A 377 8.45 18.88 1.47
N THR A 378 8.17 17.98 2.41
CA THR A 378 8.33 18.25 3.85
C THR A 378 9.77 18.61 4.21
N GLU A 379 10.74 18.07 3.47
CA GLU A 379 12.17 18.38 3.59
C GLU A 379 12.51 19.87 3.39
N ASP A 380 11.63 20.64 2.74
CA ASP A 380 11.84 22.07 2.51
C ASP A 380 11.43 22.92 3.73
N VAL A 381 10.72 22.34 4.71
CA VAL A 381 10.12 23.07 5.85
C VAL A 381 10.44 22.47 7.22
N LEU A 382 10.84 21.20 7.27
CA LEU A 382 11.31 20.50 8.48
C LEU A 382 12.81 20.22 8.33
N PRO A 383 13.67 20.73 9.22
CA PRO A 383 15.11 20.43 9.18
C PRO A 383 15.40 18.93 9.21
N ILE A 384 16.24 18.48 8.29
CA ILE A 384 16.71 17.09 8.21
C ILE A 384 18.24 17.08 8.27
N ALA A 385 18.80 16.32 9.21
CA ALA A 385 20.22 16.08 9.32
C ALA A 385 20.54 14.60 9.06
N VAL A 386 21.70 14.32 8.45
CA VAL A 386 22.18 12.95 8.25
C VAL A 386 23.26 12.65 9.27
N VAL A 387 23.13 11.53 9.97
CA VAL A 387 24.06 11.05 10.98
C VAL A 387 24.65 9.72 10.50
N ALA A 388 25.97 9.55 10.64
CA ALA A 388 26.67 8.43 10.05
C ALA A 388 26.21 7.06 10.58
N ASP A 389 25.98 6.95 11.89
CA ASP A 389 25.69 5.67 12.54
C ASP A 389 24.89 5.83 13.86
N PRO A 390 24.35 4.72 14.41
CA PRO A 390 23.65 4.72 15.70
C PRO A 390 24.42 5.32 16.88
N ALA A 391 25.74 5.14 16.95
CA ALA A 391 26.55 5.65 18.06
C ALA A 391 26.71 7.18 17.97
N ALA A 392 26.87 7.71 16.75
CA ALA A 392 26.86 9.13 16.48
C ALA A 392 25.51 9.77 16.82
N LEU A 393 24.39 9.07 16.54
CA LEU A 393 23.07 9.54 16.95
C LEU A 393 22.95 9.65 18.47
N ILE A 394 23.38 8.61 19.22
CA ILE A 394 23.32 8.63 20.68
C ILE A 394 24.11 9.82 21.23
N ARG A 395 25.34 10.06 20.72
CA ARG A 395 26.15 11.23 21.13
C ARG A 395 25.43 12.55 20.84
N ALA A 396 24.88 12.70 19.63
CA ALA A 396 24.15 13.90 19.24
C ALA A 396 22.90 14.13 20.11
N ALA A 397 22.15 13.07 20.42
CA ALA A 397 20.97 13.12 21.29
C ALA A 397 21.33 13.64 22.69
N ARG A 398 22.39 13.08 23.30
CA ARG A 398 22.84 13.50 24.63
C ARG A 398 23.32 14.96 24.65
N LEU A 399 24.09 15.38 23.65
CA LEU A 399 24.54 16.77 23.52
C LEU A 399 23.37 17.75 23.30
N GLY A 400 22.35 17.32 22.56
CA GLY A 400 21.13 18.10 22.33
C GLY A 400 20.14 18.10 23.50
N GLY A 401 20.42 17.35 24.57
CA GLY A 401 19.52 17.21 25.72
C GLY A 401 18.23 16.42 25.41
N TYR A 402 18.27 15.55 24.41
CA TYR A 402 17.20 14.62 24.08
C TYR A 402 17.29 13.34 24.90
N GLN A 403 16.12 12.76 25.19
CA GLN A 403 15.98 11.41 25.74
C GLN A 403 15.47 10.47 24.64
N ILE A 404 16.17 9.36 24.46
CA ILE A 404 15.94 8.42 23.36
C ILE A 404 14.75 7.54 23.68
N VAL A 405 13.72 7.61 22.85
CA VAL A 405 12.52 6.76 22.90
C VAL A 405 12.53 5.82 21.71
N GLY A 406 12.90 4.55 21.93
CA GLY A 406 12.92 3.54 20.88
C GLY A 406 11.55 2.95 20.63
N ILE A 407 11.10 2.94 19.37
CA ILE A 407 9.87 2.26 18.94
C ILE A 407 10.24 0.84 18.52
N GLN A 408 10.01 -0.13 19.41
CA GLN A 408 10.39 -1.53 19.20
C GLN A 408 9.56 -2.46 20.09
N GLN A 409 9.08 -3.55 19.51
CA GLN A 409 8.47 -4.64 20.28
C GLN A 409 9.54 -5.45 20.99
N THR A 410 9.53 -5.42 22.31
CA THR A 410 10.39 -6.23 23.17
C THR A 410 9.66 -6.50 24.48
N PRO A 411 9.97 -7.58 25.21
CA PRO A 411 9.39 -7.83 26.53
C PRO A 411 9.63 -6.70 27.56
N ALA A 412 10.61 -5.81 27.30
CA ALA A 412 10.94 -4.68 28.16
C ALA A 412 10.24 -3.37 27.73
N SER A 413 9.43 -3.40 26.69
CA SER A 413 8.78 -2.21 26.13
C SER A 413 7.50 -1.84 26.89
N HIS A 414 7.25 -0.54 27.05
CA HIS A 414 5.97 -0.04 27.53
C HIS A 414 4.96 0.06 26.39
N SER A 415 3.68 -0.21 26.65
CA SER A 415 2.65 0.07 25.65
C SER A 415 2.59 1.58 25.36
N TYR A 416 2.60 1.96 24.06
CA TYR A 416 2.78 3.34 23.59
C TYR A 416 1.80 4.34 24.22
N HIS A 417 0.57 3.95 24.53
CA HIS A 417 -0.48 4.82 25.08
C HIS A 417 -0.42 4.96 26.62
N ARG A 418 0.49 4.24 27.29
CA ARG A 418 0.71 4.31 28.75
C ARG A 418 2.16 4.63 29.11
N ALA A 419 2.99 4.90 28.11
CA ALA A 419 4.40 5.10 28.31
C ALA A 419 4.66 6.47 28.97
N PRO A 420 5.58 6.54 29.95
CA PRO A 420 5.94 7.80 30.60
C PRO A 420 6.90 8.59 29.71
N TYR A 421 6.37 9.21 28.65
CA TYR A 421 7.21 9.92 27.70
C TYR A 421 8.03 11.05 28.36
N PRO A 422 9.33 11.16 28.03
CA PRO A 422 10.16 12.24 28.55
C PRO A 422 9.75 13.60 27.97
N PRO A 423 10.13 14.71 28.62
CA PRO A 423 9.80 16.06 28.16
C PRO A 423 10.45 16.46 26.83
N ARG A 424 11.59 15.82 26.47
CA ARG A 424 12.33 16.08 25.22
C ARG A 424 12.63 14.77 24.49
N PRO A 425 11.63 14.12 23.88
CA PRO A 425 11.82 12.83 23.25
C PRO A 425 12.54 12.98 21.90
N LEU A 426 13.55 12.14 21.70
CA LEU A 426 14.03 11.74 20.38
C LEU A 426 13.44 10.36 20.08
N PHE A 427 12.39 10.33 19.26
CA PHE A 427 11.78 9.08 18.83
C PHE A 427 12.70 8.40 17.82
N VAL A 428 12.96 7.10 17.99
CA VAL A 428 13.85 6.34 17.09
C VAL A 428 13.11 5.14 16.56
N ALA A 429 13.06 5.02 15.22
CA ALA A 429 12.54 3.87 14.53
C ALA A 429 13.65 3.14 13.76
N GLY A 430 13.58 1.81 13.81
CA GLY A 430 14.51 0.92 13.13
C GLY A 430 14.26 0.80 11.63
N ALA A 431 15.15 0.09 10.93
CA ALA A 431 14.97 -0.25 9.53
C ALA A 431 13.92 -1.37 9.38
N GLU A 432 13.17 -1.39 8.27
CA GLU A 432 12.26 -2.50 7.96
C GLU A 432 13.00 -3.86 8.02
N ALA A 433 12.34 -4.87 8.61
CA ALA A 433 12.85 -6.23 8.85
C ALA A 433 13.99 -6.38 9.88
N GLU A 434 14.84 -5.37 10.07
CA GLU A 434 15.98 -5.43 11.01
C GLU A 434 15.65 -4.83 12.39
N GLY A 435 14.63 -3.97 12.48
CA GLY A 435 14.24 -3.31 13.71
C GLY A 435 15.29 -2.32 14.22
N LEU A 436 15.26 -2.00 15.52
CA LEU A 436 16.23 -1.09 16.13
C LEU A 436 17.64 -1.73 16.21
N PRO A 437 18.70 -1.03 15.76
CA PRO A 437 20.07 -1.47 15.98
C PRO A 437 20.37 -1.70 17.45
N ALA A 438 21.17 -2.73 17.76
CA ALA A 438 21.44 -3.15 19.14
C ALA A 438 21.97 -2.00 20.04
N ALA A 439 22.83 -1.15 19.50
CA ALA A 439 23.36 0.02 20.21
C ALA A 439 22.26 1.00 20.64
N LEU A 440 21.23 1.22 19.80
CA LEU A 440 20.10 2.10 20.12
C LEU A 440 19.11 1.44 21.05
N ARG A 441 18.92 0.12 20.95
CA ARG A 441 18.09 -0.63 21.90
C ARG A 441 18.67 -0.58 23.32
N VAL A 442 20.00 -0.69 23.44
CA VAL A 442 20.69 -0.59 24.75
C VAL A 442 20.81 0.86 25.22
N GLY A 443 21.01 1.81 24.30
CA GLY A 443 21.17 3.22 24.62
C GLY A 443 19.87 4.01 24.79
N ALA A 444 18.71 3.38 24.57
CA ALA A 444 17.40 4.01 24.74
C ALA A 444 17.07 4.25 26.22
N ASP A 445 16.48 5.40 26.52
CA ASP A 445 15.97 5.73 27.87
C ASP A 445 14.59 5.11 28.11
N LEU A 446 13.83 4.90 27.03
CA LEU A 446 12.51 4.30 27.06
C LEU A 446 12.31 3.48 25.78
N LEU A 447 11.77 2.27 25.92
CA LEU A 447 11.28 1.48 24.78
C LEU A 447 9.77 1.47 24.82
N VAL A 448 9.15 1.72 23.67
CA VAL A 448 7.70 1.68 23.49
C VAL A 448 7.30 0.71 22.39
N GLU A 449 6.16 0.06 22.59
CA GLU A 449 5.57 -0.85 21.61
C GLU A 449 4.10 -0.55 21.35
N ILE A 450 3.66 -0.91 20.15
CA ILE A 450 2.25 -0.96 19.79
C ILE A 450 1.82 -2.42 19.94
N PRO A 451 0.88 -2.76 20.83
CA PRO A 451 0.41 -4.13 20.95
C PRO A 451 -0.29 -4.60 19.67
N HIS A 452 0.01 -5.83 19.25
CA HIS A 452 -0.61 -6.49 18.10
C HIS A 452 -1.62 -7.53 18.57
N PHE A 453 -2.77 -7.57 17.91
CA PHE A 453 -3.87 -8.48 18.23
C PHE A 453 -4.25 -9.39 17.05
N GLY A 454 -3.50 -9.31 15.94
CA GLY A 454 -3.64 -10.17 14.77
C GLY A 454 -2.38 -11.01 14.54
N GLU A 455 -2.34 -11.74 13.43
CA GLU A 455 -1.27 -12.73 13.15
C GLU A 455 0.05 -12.13 12.64
N ILE A 456 0.06 -10.84 12.26
CA ILE A 456 1.28 -10.17 11.79
C ILE A 456 2.15 -9.70 12.96
N ASP A 457 3.47 -9.84 12.80
CA ASP A 457 4.46 -9.63 13.85
C ASP A 457 4.87 -8.15 14.05
N SER A 458 4.55 -7.28 13.09
CA SER A 458 4.97 -5.88 13.09
C SER A 458 4.08 -4.99 12.22
N LEU A 459 4.07 -3.69 12.52
CA LEU A 459 3.46 -2.67 11.65
C LEU A 459 4.48 -2.12 10.67
N ASN A 460 3.99 -1.55 9.56
CA ASN A 460 4.82 -0.68 8.73
C ASN A 460 5.45 0.44 9.57
N VAL A 461 6.75 0.70 9.36
CA VAL A 461 7.52 1.65 10.19
C VAL A 461 6.92 3.06 10.20
N ALA A 462 6.45 3.57 9.05
CA ALA A 462 5.84 4.90 8.98
C ALA A 462 4.48 4.95 9.69
N ALA A 463 3.72 3.86 9.67
CA ALA A 463 2.48 3.74 10.42
C ALA A 463 2.75 3.69 11.93
N ALA A 464 3.73 2.90 12.38
CA ALA A 464 4.12 2.81 13.78
C ALA A 464 4.59 4.17 14.33
N VAL A 465 5.44 4.88 13.58
CA VAL A 465 5.86 6.25 13.91
C VAL A 465 4.65 7.17 14.03
N SER A 466 3.72 7.12 13.07
CA SER A 466 2.54 7.99 13.09
C SER A 466 1.67 7.76 14.33
N VAL A 467 1.40 6.50 14.68
CA VAL A 467 0.61 6.15 15.87
C VAL A 467 1.26 6.68 17.14
N VAL A 468 2.55 6.41 17.34
CA VAL A 468 3.29 6.82 18.55
C VAL A 468 3.38 8.35 18.65
N LEU A 469 3.72 9.04 17.56
CA LEU A 469 3.89 10.50 17.57
C LEU A 469 2.57 11.23 17.88
N PHE A 470 1.47 10.80 17.29
CA PHE A 470 0.18 11.44 17.53
C PHE A 470 -0.37 11.13 18.92
N GLU A 471 -0.19 9.92 19.44
CA GLU A 471 -0.55 9.62 20.83
C GLU A 471 0.25 10.49 21.81
N TRP A 472 1.58 10.54 21.66
CA TRP A 472 2.43 11.40 22.48
C TRP A 472 1.99 12.87 22.38
N ARG A 473 1.73 13.37 21.17
CA ARG A 473 1.33 14.76 20.93
C ARG A 473 0.03 15.12 21.65
N MET A 474 -0.94 14.20 21.71
CA MET A 474 -2.20 14.40 22.43
C MET A 474 -2.03 14.45 23.96
N GLY A 475 -0.96 13.84 24.48
CA GLY A 475 -0.61 13.87 25.91
C GLY A 475 0.20 15.09 26.36
N VAL A 476 0.65 15.96 25.44
CA VAL A 476 1.37 17.20 25.79
C VAL A 476 0.36 18.28 26.17
N GLU A 477 0.33 18.69 27.45
CA GLU A 477 -0.54 19.76 27.94
C GLU A 477 -0.25 21.12 27.26
N GLY A 478 -1.29 21.87 26.90
CA GLY A 478 -1.19 23.24 26.40
C GLY A 478 -1.21 23.42 24.87
N VAL A 479 -1.96 22.58 24.14
CA VAL A 479 -2.19 22.69 22.68
C VAL A 479 -3.65 22.91 22.37
#